data_AF-A0A1V6BWG6-F1
#
_entry.id   AF-A0A1V6BWG6-F1
#
_cell.length_a   1.000
_cell.length_b   1.000
_cell.length_c   1.000
_cell.angle_alpha   90.00
_cell.angle_beta   90.00
_cell.angle_gamma   90.00
#
_symmetry.space_group_name_H-M   'P 1'
#
loop_
_entity.id
_entity.type
_entity.pdbx_description
1 polymer ?
#
loop_
_entity_poly.entity_id
_entity_poly.type
_entity_poly.pdbx_seq_one_letter_code
_entity_poly.pdbx_strand_id
1 'polypeptide(L)'
;MILLPATWVGDRLLHMQEEQTTEIPRGGLLTHLLFWGMFLLVVWICISSYNRWLSDGKWFSFFTLLLLFWLMKKKAPRYLPLLYLSGLLIFFGLWIERFEPGLTKVPCSFSYCFVSGGVAILMLMWLHYLSEFLPRGFLSGIFSGAGANPLMSYVAHGMFVTPLMRITYIEVLYRWARPADYPWIGTLSAFLLVLFTMWLVSLVSKKRIYWRA
;
A
#
# COMPACT_ATOMS: atom_id res chain seq x y z
N MET A 1 0.17 17.46 -3.01
CA MET A 1 1.13 17.54 -1.87
C MET A 1 2.00 16.29 -1.72
N ILE A 2 1.52 15.09 -2.06
CA ILE A 2 2.32 13.84 -1.97
C ILE A 2 3.20 13.62 -3.22
N LEU A 3 3.10 14.49 -4.23
CA LEU A 3 3.76 14.28 -5.52
C LEU A 3 5.29 14.35 -5.41
N LEU A 4 5.82 15.33 -4.65
CA LEU A 4 7.27 15.47 -4.41
C LEU A 4 7.90 14.27 -3.67
N PRO A 5 7.36 13.80 -2.52
CA PRO A 5 7.91 12.60 -1.90
C PRO A 5 7.72 11.36 -2.78
N ALA A 6 6.64 11.27 -3.56
CA ALA A 6 6.42 10.15 -4.47
C ALA A 6 7.44 10.11 -5.62
N THR A 7 7.74 11.25 -6.26
CA THR A 7 8.75 11.32 -7.33
C THR A 7 10.14 10.97 -6.78
N TRP A 8 10.50 11.52 -5.62
CA TRP A 8 11.79 11.21 -4.99
C TRP A 8 11.95 9.73 -4.64
N VAL A 9 10.89 9.08 -4.13
CA VAL A 9 10.89 7.63 -3.86
C VAL A 9 11.06 6.84 -5.16
N GLY A 10 10.37 7.24 -6.22
CA GLY A 10 10.47 6.61 -7.54
C GLY A 10 11.88 6.68 -8.11
N ASP A 11 12.48 7.89 -8.16
CA ASP A 11 13.84 8.11 -8.66
C ASP A 11 14.87 7.31 -7.86
N ARG A 12 14.71 7.25 -6.53
CA ARG A 12 15.62 6.49 -5.66
C ARG A 12 15.55 4.99 -5.94
N LEU A 13 14.35 4.44 -6.14
CA LEU A 13 14.17 3.03 -6.46
C LEU A 13 14.70 2.68 -7.86
N LEU A 14 14.52 3.58 -8.83
CA LEU A 14 15.08 3.44 -10.17
C LEU A 14 16.61 3.36 -10.12
N HIS A 15 17.27 4.29 -9.42
CA HIS A 15 18.73 4.24 -9.25
C HIS A 15 19.22 2.99 -8.52
N MET A 16 18.48 2.52 -7.52
CA MET A 16 18.81 1.26 -6.85
C MET A 16 18.74 0.05 -7.80
N GLN A 17 17.76 0.07 -8.71
CA GLN A 17 17.59 -0.96 -9.74
C GLN A 17 18.70 -0.91 -10.80
N GLU A 18 19.08 0.29 -11.26
CA GLU A 18 20.20 0.50 -12.18
C GLU A 18 21.53 0.01 -11.60
N GLU A 19 21.76 0.27 -10.31
CA GLU A 19 22.94 -0.21 -9.57
C GLU A 19 22.87 -1.70 -9.22
N GLN A 20 21.79 -2.43 -9.54
CA GLN A 20 21.53 -3.83 -9.14
C GLN A 20 21.63 -4.07 -7.62
N THR A 21 21.33 -3.05 -6.80
CA THR A 21 21.43 -3.10 -5.33
C THR A 21 20.09 -3.37 -4.65
N THR A 22 19.11 -3.89 -5.38
CA THR A 22 17.74 -4.14 -4.88
C THR A 22 17.58 -5.45 -4.12
N GLU A 23 18.59 -6.31 -4.11
CA GLU A 23 18.48 -7.62 -3.47
C GLU A 23 18.45 -7.48 -1.95
N ILE A 24 17.42 -8.04 -1.33
CA ILE A 24 17.31 -8.11 0.13
C ILE A 24 17.84 -9.47 0.60
N PRO A 25 18.76 -9.50 1.59
CA PRO A 25 19.25 -10.76 2.14
C PRO A 25 18.10 -11.60 2.75
N ARG A 26 17.87 -12.79 2.18
CA ARG A 26 16.70 -13.64 2.44
C ARG A 26 16.76 -14.46 3.74
N GLY A 27 17.88 -14.46 4.45
CA GLY A 27 18.19 -15.52 5.44
C GLY A 27 18.27 -15.13 6.92
N GLY A 28 17.63 -14.03 7.37
CA GLY A 28 17.75 -13.58 8.75
C GLY A 28 16.42 -13.38 9.47
N LEU A 29 16.23 -13.97 10.66
CA LEU A 29 15.04 -13.70 11.49
C LEU A 29 14.80 -12.19 11.68
N LEU A 30 15.88 -11.42 11.84
CA LEU A 30 15.85 -9.96 11.94
C LEU A 30 15.40 -9.25 10.65
N THR A 31 15.69 -9.80 9.45
CA THR A 31 15.19 -9.22 8.19
C THR A 31 13.71 -9.49 8.03
N HIS A 32 13.25 -10.72 8.35
CA HIS A 32 11.81 -11.02 8.41
C HIS A 32 11.09 -10.10 9.39
N LEU A 33 11.63 -9.95 10.61
CA LEU A 33 11.05 -9.09 11.65
C LEU A 33 10.99 -7.62 11.21
N LEU A 34 12.02 -7.12 10.50
CA LEU A 34 12.03 -5.76 9.97
C LEU A 34 10.86 -5.52 9.00
N PHE A 35 10.76 -6.32 7.93
CA PHE A 35 9.75 -6.07 6.89
C PHE A 35 8.33 -6.42 7.36
N TRP A 36 8.14 -7.53 8.08
CA TRP A 36 6.85 -7.82 8.69
C TRP A 36 6.46 -6.80 9.76
N GLY A 37 7.44 -6.26 10.50
CA GLY A 37 7.23 -5.16 11.43
C GLY A 37 6.71 -3.89 10.74
N MET A 38 7.15 -3.58 9.52
CA MET A 38 6.58 -2.49 8.72
C MET A 38 5.12 -2.73 8.37
N PHE A 39 4.78 -3.94 7.92
CA PHE A 39 3.40 -4.29 7.60
C PHE A 39 2.50 -4.24 8.84
N LEU A 40 2.96 -4.79 9.96
CA LEU A 40 2.25 -4.73 11.25
C LEU A 40 2.07 -3.30 11.74
N LEU A 41 3.07 -2.42 11.54
CA LEU A 41 2.95 -1.00 11.85
C LEU A 41 1.87 -0.33 10.99
N VAL A 42 1.78 -0.66 9.70
CA VAL A 42 0.71 -0.14 8.83
C VAL A 42 -0.66 -0.58 9.34
N VAL A 43 -0.83 -1.87 9.67
CA VAL A 43 -2.08 -2.41 10.23
C VAL A 43 -2.41 -1.72 11.55
N TRP A 44 -1.42 -1.53 12.43
CA TRP A 44 -1.57 -0.81 13.69
C TRP A 44 -2.04 0.63 13.48
N ILE A 45 -1.41 1.38 12.57
CA ILE A 45 -1.80 2.76 12.27
C ILE A 45 -3.26 2.80 11.81
N CYS A 46 -3.69 1.86 10.95
CA CYS A 46 -5.09 1.77 10.51
C CYS A 46 -6.05 1.51 11.68
N ILE A 47 -5.75 0.52 12.54
CA ILE A 47 -6.59 0.16 13.69
C ILE A 47 -6.66 1.31 14.71
N SER A 48 -5.50 1.86 15.06
CA SER A 48 -5.38 2.95 16.03
C SER A 48 -6.12 4.20 15.57
N SER A 49 -6.02 4.53 14.27
CA SER A 49 -6.72 5.66 13.67
C SER A 49 -8.23 5.45 13.65
N TYR A 50 -8.67 4.24 13.27
CA TYR A 50 -10.08 3.88 13.23
C TYR A 50 -10.73 3.95 14.63
N ASN A 51 -10.06 3.39 15.64
CA ASN A 51 -10.52 3.42 17.03
C ASN A 51 -10.26 4.75 17.76
N ARG A 52 -9.67 5.75 17.07
CA ARG A 52 -9.30 7.07 17.63
C ARG A 52 -8.39 7.01 18.86
N TRP A 53 -7.47 6.04 18.91
CA TRP A 53 -6.43 5.96 19.96
C TRP A 53 -5.31 6.97 19.70
N LEU A 54 -5.64 8.26 19.81
CA LEU A 54 -4.76 9.35 19.38
C LEU A 54 -3.42 9.37 20.13
N SER A 55 -3.42 9.23 21.45
CA SER A 55 -2.19 9.29 22.25
C SER A 55 -1.38 7.99 22.15
N ASP A 56 -2.02 6.86 22.44
CA ASP A 56 -1.37 5.55 22.50
C ASP A 56 -0.87 5.12 21.12
N GLY A 57 -1.67 5.39 20.09
CA GLY A 57 -1.33 5.17 18.69
C GLY A 57 -0.06 5.89 18.24
N LYS A 58 0.06 7.16 18.61
CA LYS A 58 1.20 8.02 18.28
C LYS A 58 2.49 7.50 18.92
N TRP A 59 2.46 7.27 20.23
CA TRP A 59 3.64 6.81 20.95
C TRP A 59 4.08 5.42 20.48
N PHE A 60 3.15 4.48 20.34
CA PHE A 60 3.48 3.14 19.84
C PHE A 60 4.09 3.19 18.43
N SER A 61 3.50 3.99 17.53
CA SER A 61 4.02 4.15 16.18
C SER A 61 5.41 4.78 16.17
N PHE A 62 5.66 5.78 17.02
CA PHE A 62 6.95 6.44 17.15
C PHE A 62 8.05 5.48 17.63
N PHE A 63 7.80 4.74 18.72
CA PHE A 63 8.77 3.76 19.24
C PHE A 63 9.02 2.62 18.23
N THR A 64 7.98 2.17 17.55
CA THR A 64 8.11 1.13 16.51
C THR A 64 8.94 1.64 15.33
N LEU A 65 8.73 2.87 14.88
CA LEU A 65 9.55 3.49 13.82
C LEU A 65 11.02 3.62 14.23
N LEU A 66 11.31 4.02 15.47
CA LEU A 66 12.68 4.08 15.99
C LEU A 66 13.34 2.70 16.00
N LEU A 67 12.62 1.67 16.44
CA LEU A 67 13.09 0.29 16.41
C LEU A 67 13.38 -0.15 14.97
N LEU A 68 12.44 0.05 14.05
CA LEU A 68 12.62 -0.27 12.62
C LEU A 68 13.81 0.48 12.02
N PHE A 69 14.03 1.74 12.38
CA PHE A 69 15.17 2.53 11.92
C PHE A 69 16.50 1.92 12.38
N TRP A 70 16.58 1.50 13.64
CA TRP A 70 17.75 0.81 14.18
C TRP A 70 18.01 -0.53 13.50
N LEU A 71 16.97 -1.35 13.28
CA LEU A 71 17.10 -2.62 12.55
C LEU A 71 17.52 -2.38 11.09
N MET A 72 16.93 -1.39 10.42
CA MET A 72 17.21 -1.05 9.02
C MET A 72 18.67 -0.66 8.82
N LYS A 73 19.23 0.14 9.72
CA LYS A 73 20.65 0.53 9.69
C LYS A 73 21.59 -0.68 9.71
N LYS A 74 21.21 -1.76 10.40
CA LYS A 74 22.01 -2.99 10.50
C LYS A 74 21.80 -3.96 9.34
N LYS A 75 20.59 -4.05 8.79
CA LYS A 75 20.21 -5.14 7.87
C LYS A 75 20.04 -4.70 6.42
N ALA A 76 19.60 -3.47 6.18
CA ALA A 76 19.30 -2.99 4.85
C ALA A 76 19.53 -1.46 4.77
N PRO A 77 20.77 -0.97 5.04
CA PRO A 77 21.06 0.46 5.15
C PRO A 77 20.74 1.25 3.88
N ARG A 78 20.69 0.59 2.71
CA ARG A 78 20.31 1.22 1.43
C ARG A 78 18.86 1.73 1.41
N TYR A 79 17.95 1.05 2.13
CA TYR A 79 16.54 1.43 2.26
C TYR A 79 16.29 2.42 3.41
N LEU A 80 17.32 2.76 4.19
CA LEU A 80 17.21 3.71 5.30
C LEU A 80 16.64 5.08 4.89
N PRO A 81 17.00 5.68 3.74
CA PRO A 81 16.42 6.95 3.31
C PRO A 81 14.91 6.88 3.06
N LEU A 82 14.41 5.74 2.52
CA LEU A 82 12.99 5.50 2.30
C LEU A 82 12.24 5.40 3.63
N LEU A 83 12.79 4.63 4.58
CA LEU A 83 12.23 4.52 5.92
C LEU A 83 12.26 5.85 6.68
N TYR A 84 13.31 6.65 6.50
CA TYR A 84 13.41 7.98 7.10
C TYR A 84 12.31 8.92 6.60
N LEU A 85 12.14 9.01 5.27
CA LEU A 85 11.08 9.83 4.67
C LEU A 85 9.69 9.35 5.11
N SER A 86 9.47 8.03 5.11
CA SER A 86 8.22 7.43 5.59
C SER A 86 7.95 7.78 7.05
N GLY A 87 8.96 7.65 7.93
CA GLY A 87 8.86 7.98 9.34
C GLY A 87 8.55 9.45 9.58
N LEU A 88 9.19 10.37 8.84
CA LEU A 88 8.87 11.80 8.89
C LEU A 88 7.42 12.08 8.51
N LEU A 89 6.96 11.52 7.38
CA LEU A 89 5.59 11.69 6.90
C LEU A 89 4.56 11.18 7.93
N ILE A 90 4.78 9.99 8.49
CA ILE A 90 3.89 9.41 9.51
C ILE A 90 3.92 10.26 10.79
N PHE A 91 5.10 10.65 11.27
CA PHE A 91 5.25 11.42 12.49
C PHE A 91 4.55 12.78 12.40
N PHE A 92 4.80 13.54 11.33
CA PHE A 92 4.14 14.83 11.12
C PHE A 92 2.63 14.66 10.90
N GLY A 93 2.22 13.66 10.11
CA GLY A 93 0.81 13.40 9.85
C GLY A 93 0.03 13.07 11.13
N LEU A 94 0.57 12.20 11.99
CA LEU A 94 -0.09 11.87 13.26
C LEU A 94 -0.07 13.04 14.25
N TRP A 95 0.93 13.92 14.23
CA TRP A 95 0.94 15.09 15.11
C TRP A 95 -0.04 16.17 14.68
N ILE A 96 -0.14 16.42 13.38
CA ILE A 96 -1.08 17.40 12.80
C ILE A 96 -2.53 16.97 13.03
N GLU A 97 -2.80 15.66 13.15
CA GLU A 97 -4.15 15.12 13.31
C GLU A 97 -4.92 15.75 14.48
N ARG A 98 -4.23 16.21 15.53
CA ARG A 98 -4.88 16.87 16.68
C ARG A 98 -5.56 18.18 16.31
N PHE A 99 -5.13 18.83 15.24
CA PHE A 99 -5.66 20.10 14.76
C PHE A 99 -6.73 19.91 13.67
N GLU A 100 -7.03 18.68 13.30
CA GLU A 100 -7.96 18.32 12.21
C GLU A 100 -9.09 17.41 12.74
N PRO A 101 -10.24 17.30 12.05
CA PRO A 101 -11.35 16.44 12.48
C PRO A 101 -11.02 14.93 12.48
N GLY A 102 -9.88 14.57 11.90
CA GLY A 102 -9.33 13.22 11.80
C GLY A 102 -8.70 12.98 10.43
N LEU A 103 -8.28 11.73 10.18
CA LEU A 103 -7.71 11.29 8.90
C LEU A 103 -8.80 11.15 7.82
N THR A 104 -9.28 12.27 7.29
CA THR A 104 -10.33 12.31 6.26
C THR A 104 -9.75 12.54 4.86
N LYS A 105 -10.29 11.79 3.88
CA LYS A 105 -10.02 11.98 2.45
C LYS A 105 -10.82 13.14 1.85
N VAL A 106 -12.04 13.37 2.33
CA VAL A 106 -12.95 14.42 1.84
C VAL A 106 -13.57 15.15 3.03
N PRO A 107 -13.23 16.43 3.28
CA PRO A 107 -12.11 17.18 2.67
C PRO A 107 -10.74 16.51 2.95
N CYS A 108 -9.71 16.64 2.07
CA CYS A 108 -8.37 16.07 2.39
C CYS A 108 -7.81 16.86 3.57
N SER A 109 -7.60 16.14 4.66
CA SER A 109 -6.80 16.61 5.79
C SER A 109 -5.30 16.47 5.46
N PHE A 110 -4.49 17.42 5.91
CA PHE A 110 -3.02 17.33 5.75
C PHE A 110 -2.50 16.07 6.43
N SER A 111 -3.06 15.69 7.58
CA SER A 111 -2.74 14.46 8.29
C SER A 111 -2.99 13.22 7.42
N TYR A 112 -4.14 13.13 6.76
CA TYR A 112 -4.42 12.02 5.85
C TYR A 112 -3.41 11.97 4.73
N CYS A 113 -3.18 13.11 4.08
CA CYS A 113 -2.28 13.23 2.96
C CYS A 113 -0.81 12.82 3.38
N PHE A 114 -0.33 13.15 4.60
CA PHE A 114 0.99 12.72 5.09
C PHE A 114 1.05 11.26 5.57
N VAL A 115 0.13 10.82 6.43
CA VAL A 115 0.12 9.45 6.96
C VAL A 115 -0.03 8.43 5.83
N SER A 116 -0.94 8.68 4.89
CA SER A 116 -1.13 7.79 3.73
C SER A 116 0.11 7.71 2.85
N GLY A 117 0.82 8.82 2.64
CA GLY A 117 2.08 8.86 1.90
C GLY A 117 3.18 8.03 2.59
N GLY A 118 3.35 8.20 3.90
CA GLY A 118 4.34 7.44 4.65
C GLY A 118 4.02 5.94 4.73
N VAL A 119 2.75 5.59 4.96
CA VAL A 119 2.24 4.21 4.91
C VAL A 119 2.44 3.57 3.53
N ALA A 120 2.22 4.32 2.45
CA ALA A 120 2.45 3.82 1.09
C ALA A 120 3.93 3.44 0.87
N ILE A 121 4.89 4.21 1.40
CA ILE A 121 6.31 3.88 1.32
C ILE A 121 6.64 2.61 2.11
N LEU A 122 6.08 2.43 3.33
CA LEU A 122 6.24 1.19 4.09
C LEU A 122 5.69 -0.02 3.35
N MET A 123 4.49 0.11 2.78
CA MET A 123 3.86 -0.94 1.98
C MET A 123 4.67 -1.27 0.72
N LEU A 124 5.24 -0.27 0.06
CA LEU A 124 6.08 -0.48 -1.13
C LEU A 124 7.35 -1.26 -0.77
N MET A 125 8.02 -0.93 0.34
CA MET A 125 9.18 -1.68 0.82
C MET A 125 8.81 -3.12 1.22
N TRP A 126 7.67 -3.31 1.88
CA TRP A 126 7.18 -4.65 2.24
C TRP A 126 6.80 -5.49 1.02
N LEU A 127 6.16 -4.88 0.00
CA LEU A 127 5.83 -5.56 -1.26
C LEU A 127 7.08 -5.92 -2.05
N HIS A 128 8.08 -5.04 -2.08
CA HIS A 128 9.39 -5.35 -2.69
C HIS A 128 10.03 -6.55 -1.99
N TYR A 129 10.04 -6.57 -0.66
CA TYR A 129 10.50 -7.71 0.11
C TYR A 129 9.70 -9.00 -0.18
N LEU A 130 8.38 -8.92 -0.26
CA LEU A 130 7.53 -10.09 -0.57
C LEU A 130 7.80 -10.62 -1.99
N SER A 131 8.14 -9.73 -2.93
CA SER A 131 8.49 -10.09 -4.30
C SER A 131 9.75 -10.94 -4.42
N GLU A 132 10.64 -10.91 -3.42
CA GLU A 132 11.82 -11.79 -3.35
C GLU A 132 11.45 -13.26 -3.10
N PHE A 133 10.31 -13.52 -2.46
CA PHE A 133 9.82 -14.87 -2.15
C PHE A 133 8.78 -15.38 -3.14
N LEU A 134 8.05 -14.47 -3.79
CA LEU A 134 7.08 -14.81 -4.81
C LEU A 134 7.81 -15.03 -6.14
N PRO A 135 7.69 -16.21 -6.78
CA PRO A 135 8.23 -16.38 -8.13
C PRO A 135 7.60 -15.36 -9.07
N ARG A 136 8.28 -15.06 -10.19
CA ARG A 136 7.78 -14.22 -11.31
C ARG A 136 6.61 -14.90 -12.04
N GLY A 137 5.54 -15.18 -11.31
CA GLY A 137 4.36 -15.89 -11.74
C GLY A 137 3.17 -14.95 -11.88
N PHE A 138 1.99 -15.56 -11.95
CA PHE A 138 0.73 -14.88 -12.22
C PHE A 138 0.43 -13.72 -11.27
N LEU A 139 0.60 -13.92 -9.96
CA LEU A 139 0.35 -12.89 -8.94
C LEU A 139 1.27 -11.67 -9.11
N SER A 140 2.59 -11.88 -9.22
CA SER A 140 3.55 -10.80 -9.47
C SER A 140 3.19 -9.99 -10.72
N GLY A 141 2.73 -10.66 -11.79
CA GLY A 141 2.26 -10.02 -13.01
C GLY A 141 0.97 -9.21 -12.86
N ILE A 142 0.05 -9.62 -11.99
CA ILE A 142 -1.17 -8.84 -11.69
C ILE A 142 -0.80 -7.53 -11.01
N PHE A 143 -0.03 -7.60 -9.92
CA PHE A 143 0.34 -6.42 -9.13
C PHE A 143 1.21 -5.44 -9.92
N SER A 144 2.23 -5.92 -10.64
CA SER A 144 3.09 -5.07 -11.46
C SER A 144 2.34 -4.48 -12.66
N GLY A 145 1.47 -5.24 -13.33
CA GLY A 145 0.68 -4.77 -14.46
C GLY A 145 -0.37 -3.71 -14.08
N ALA A 146 -1.01 -3.87 -12.92
CA ALA A 146 -1.92 -2.85 -12.37
C ALA A 146 -1.17 -1.59 -11.94
N GLY A 147 0.00 -1.75 -11.32
CA GLY A 147 0.87 -0.63 -10.89
C GLY A 147 1.47 0.16 -12.06
N ALA A 148 1.76 -0.48 -13.20
CA ALA A 148 2.25 0.18 -14.40
C ALA A 148 1.20 1.06 -15.10
N ASN A 149 -0.09 0.83 -14.82
CA ASN A 149 -1.20 1.59 -15.41
C ASN A 149 -2.24 1.97 -14.33
N PRO A 150 -1.87 2.88 -13.41
CA PRO A 150 -2.69 3.19 -12.24
C PRO A 150 -4.01 3.88 -12.63
N LEU A 151 -4.01 4.70 -13.69
CA LEU A 151 -5.21 5.36 -14.20
C LEU A 151 -6.23 4.33 -14.73
N MET A 152 -5.76 3.34 -15.51
CA MET A 152 -6.65 2.28 -15.97
C MET A 152 -7.20 1.47 -14.79
N SER A 153 -6.40 1.20 -13.76
CA SER A 153 -6.87 0.52 -12.54
C SER A 153 -8.00 1.27 -11.83
N TYR A 154 -7.93 2.60 -11.80
CA TYR A 154 -8.97 3.44 -11.23
C TYR A 154 -10.28 3.39 -12.04
N VAL A 155 -10.16 3.44 -13.37
CA VAL A 155 -11.30 3.55 -14.28
C VAL A 155 -11.96 2.21 -14.58
N ALA A 156 -11.18 1.12 -14.68
CA ALA A 156 -11.65 -0.19 -15.12
C ALA A 156 -12.78 -0.75 -14.26
N HIS A 157 -12.74 -0.53 -12.94
CA HIS A 157 -13.80 -1.02 -12.06
C HIS A 157 -15.15 -0.34 -12.36
N GLY A 158 -15.17 0.99 -12.45
CA GLY A 158 -16.39 1.77 -12.66
C GLY A 158 -16.93 1.70 -14.08
N MET A 159 -16.05 1.79 -15.08
CA MET A 159 -16.46 1.88 -16.49
C MET A 159 -16.60 0.53 -17.20
N PHE A 160 -15.95 -0.53 -16.71
CA PHE A 160 -16.00 -1.84 -17.37
C PHE A 160 -16.57 -2.94 -16.46
N VAL A 161 -15.98 -3.16 -15.29
CA VAL A 161 -16.39 -4.29 -14.42
C VAL A 161 -17.80 -4.11 -13.88
N THR A 162 -18.16 -2.91 -13.42
CA THR A 162 -19.51 -2.66 -12.88
C THR A 162 -20.61 -2.83 -13.95
N PRO A 163 -20.52 -2.22 -15.15
CA PRO A 163 -21.47 -2.49 -16.24
C PRO A 163 -21.52 -3.96 -16.65
N LEU A 164 -20.38 -4.65 -16.73
CA LEU A 164 -20.32 -6.07 -17.07
C LEU A 164 -21.08 -6.92 -16.05
N MET A 165 -20.89 -6.65 -14.75
CA MET A 165 -21.61 -7.35 -13.68
C MET A 165 -23.12 -7.11 -13.73
N ARG A 166 -23.57 -5.93 -14.18
CA ARG A 166 -24.98 -5.61 -14.39
C ARG A 166 -25.58 -6.40 -15.54
N ILE A 167 -24.92 -6.43 -16.69
CA ILE A 167 -25.39 -7.12 -17.90
C ILE A 167 -25.45 -8.64 -17.66
N THR A 168 -24.46 -9.19 -16.97
CA THR A 168 -24.36 -10.63 -16.68
C THR A 168 -25.14 -11.07 -15.45
N TYR A 169 -25.83 -10.16 -14.75
CA TYR A 169 -26.51 -10.38 -13.46
C TYR A 169 -25.62 -10.91 -12.32
N ILE A 170 -24.29 -10.94 -12.49
CA ILE A 170 -23.31 -11.29 -11.44
C ILE A 170 -23.42 -10.34 -10.25
N GLU A 171 -23.90 -9.10 -10.46
CA GLU A 171 -24.17 -8.17 -9.37
C GLU A 171 -25.16 -8.75 -8.32
N VAL A 172 -26.15 -9.54 -8.74
CA VAL A 172 -27.10 -10.19 -7.82
C VAL A 172 -26.38 -11.21 -6.94
N LEU A 173 -25.56 -12.07 -7.55
CA LEU A 173 -24.74 -13.04 -6.82
C LEU A 173 -23.75 -12.33 -5.88
N TYR A 174 -23.13 -11.24 -6.32
CA TYR A 174 -22.18 -10.45 -5.54
C TYR A 174 -22.82 -9.74 -4.34
N ARG A 175 -24.11 -9.38 -4.43
CA ARG A 175 -24.87 -8.85 -3.29
C ARG A 175 -25.31 -9.97 -2.35
N TRP A 176 -25.77 -11.10 -2.90
CA TRP A 176 -26.16 -12.27 -2.11
C TRP A 176 -25.00 -12.83 -1.30
N ALA A 177 -23.79 -12.85 -1.87
CA ALA A 177 -22.57 -13.28 -1.20
C ALA A 177 -22.09 -12.34 -0.07
N ARG A 178 -22.84 -11.28 0.28
CA ARG A 178 -22.49 -10.31 1.34
C ARG A 178 -23.60 -10.22 2.39
N PRO A 179 -23.79 -11.29 3.20
CA PRO A 179 -24.76 -11.27 4.29
C PRO A 179 -24.34 -10.24 5.36
N ALA A 180 -25.32 -9.56 5.95
CA ALA A 180 -25.08 -8.53 6.97
C ALA A 180 -24.41 -9.09 8.24
N ASP A 181 -24.70 -10.35 8.56
CA ASP A 181 -24.20 -11.02 9.77
C ASP A 181 -22.70 -11.36 9.70
N TYR A 182 -22.10 -11.39 8.50
CA TYR A 182 -20.70 -11.76 8.30
C TYR A 182 -19.93 -10.74 7.46
N PRO A 183 -19.51 -9.59 8.06
CA PRO A 183 -18.80 -8.53 7.35
C PRO A 183 -17.53 -8.98 6.63
N TRP A 184 -16.84 -9.98 7.18
CA TRP A 184 -15.61 -10.55 6.62
C TRP A 184 -15.80 -11.20 5.25
N ILE A 185 -16.99 -11.79 5.00
CA ILE A 185 -17.32 -12.34 3.69
C ILE A 185 -17.42 -11.19 2.69
N GLY A 186 -18.01 -10.06 3.09
CA GLY A 186 -18.03 -8.82 2.31
C GLY A 186 -16.63 -8.32 1.94
N THR A 187 -15.71 -8.32 2.90
CA THR A 187 -14.31 -7.96 2.66
C THR A 187 -13.63 -8.90 1.67
N LEU A 188 -13.82 -10.22 1.82
CA LEU A 188 -13.25 -11.21 0.90
C LEU A 188 -13.81 -11.07 -0.51
N SER A 189 -15.12 -10.89 -0.66
CA SER A 189 -15.75 -10.71 -1.98
C SER A 189 -15.25 -9.43 -2.66
N ALA A 190 -15.09 -8.33 -1.92
CA ALA A 190 -14.52 -7.09 -2.45
C ALA A 190 -13.05 -7.28 -2.85
N PHE A 191 -12.26 -7.98 -2.04
CA PHE A 191 -10.87 -8.30 -2.35
C PHE A 191 -10.74 -9.11 -3.65
N LEU A 192 -11.56 -10.16 -3.83
CA LEU A 192 -11.58 -10.96 -5.05
C LEU A 192 -11.97 -10.14 -6.28
N LEU A 193 -12.93 -9.24 -6.14
CA LEU A 193 -13.36 -8.37 -7.24
C LEU A 193 -12.26 -7.37 -7.64
N VAL A 194 -11.55 -6.80 -6.66
CA VAL A 194 -10.38 -5.95 -6.92
C VAL A 194 -9.25 -6.75 -7.58
N LEU A 195 -9.01 -7.99 -7.14
CA LEU A 195 -8.01 -8.85 -7.77
C LEU A 195 -8.37 -9.15 -9.23
N PHE A 196 -9.66 -9.37 -9.52
CA PHE A 196 -10.17 -9.54 -10.88
C PHE A 196 -10.00 -8.27 -11.72
N THR A 197 -10.31 -7.08 -11.19
CA THR A 197 -10.10 -5.81 -11.92
C THR A 197 -8.62 -5.58 -12.21
N MET A 198 -7.75 -5.84 -11.23
CA MET A 198 -6.29 -5.74 -11.39
C MET A 198 -5.77 -6.73 -12.44
N TRP A 199 -6.31 -7.94 -12.48
CA TRP A 199 -5.96 -8.93 -13.50
C TRP A 199 -6.33 -8.47 -14.91
N LEU A 200 -7.54 -7.94 -15.11
CA LEU A 200 -7.94 -7.37 -16.39
C LEU A 200 -7.01 -6.23 -16.82
N VAL A 201 -6.69 -5.32 -15.89
CA VAL A 201 -5.77 -4.21 -16.17
C VAL A 201 -4.38 -4.73 -16.54
N SER A 202 -3.87 -5.76 -15.86
CA SER A 202 -2.60 -6.40 -16.21
C SER A 202 -2.60 -6.96 -17.64
N LEU A 203 -3.71 -7.56 -18.11
CA LEU A 203 -3.82 -8.01 -19.51
C LEU A 203 -3.74 -6.86 -20.50
N VAL A 204 -4.39 -5.74 -20.20
CA VAL A 204 -4.40 -4.52 -21.03
C VAL A 204 -3.01 -3.86 -21.04
N SER A 205 -2.35 -3.79 -19.87
CA SER A 205 -0.98 -3.30 -19.72
C SER A 205 0.02 -4.13 -20.52
N LYS A 206 -0.12 -5.46 -20.55
CA LYS A 206 0.71 -6.35 -21.40
C LYS A 206 0.56 -6.05 -22.89
N LYS A 207 -0.62 -5.59 -23.31
CA LYS A 207 -0.88 -5.13 -24.69
C LYS A 207 -0.46 -3.69 -24.95
N ARG A 208 0.22 -3.03 -23.99
CA ARG A 208 0.65 -1.61 -24.05
C ARG A 208 -0.48 -0.62 -24.33
N ILE A 209 -1.70 -0.95 -23.91
CA ILE A 209 -2.83 -0.03 -23.97
C ILE A 209 -2.85 0.75 -22.65
N TYR A 210 -2.67 2.07 -22.74
CA TYR A 210 -2.61 2.95 -21.59
C TYR A 210 -3.73 3.97 -21.63
N TRP A 211 -4.38 4.18 -20.48
CA TRP A 211 -5.29 5.30 -20.33
C TRP A 211 -4.47 6.54 -19.99
N ARG A 212 -4.55 7.57 -20.85
CA ARG A 212 -3.93 8.87 -20.59
C ARG A 212 -4.98 9.79 -19.99
N ALA A 213 -4.62 10.48 -18.90
CA ALA A 213 -5.42 11.55 -18.31
C ALA A 213 -5.12 12.88 -19.03
#